data_AF-A0A068VF31-F1
#
_entry.id   AF-A0A068VF31-F1
#
_cell.length_a   1.000
_cell.length_b   1.000
_cell.length_c   1.000
_cell.angle_alpha   90.00
_cell.angle_beta   90.00
_cell.angle_gamma   90.00
#
_symmetry.space_group_name_H-M   'P 1'
#
loop_
_entity.id
_entity.type
_entity.pdbx_description
1 polymer ?
#
loop_
_entity_poly.entity_id
_entity_poly.type
_entity_poly.pdbx_seq_one_letter_code
_entity_poly.pdbx_strand_id
1 'polypeptide(L)'
;MCFTSPPTSPDCIVFGLSTFSDDYVDTGTIERGKTDWNLEEYYKNETRFRPSTRTPVFHKGSFYCIDLAGKVGIFYPNNSENKWTVLTRLTKRRCERVIRQNFLVAVDGELLAVLNHDNRKVMVERLDRTNGQWKPVQDLGKILYVSHGACFAEDAKIKNVVVYFPKFRDNIGVFYSTNTGKYHSVVGDFSSKTSYELDEITEFGTWIMPNLDIALEEQLGDCKLKISVTHFGGYRFGLFSLCAP
;
A
#
# COMPACT_ATOMS: atom_id res chain seq x y z
N MET A 1 2.41 4.57 -8.89
CA MET A 1 1.43 5.52 -9.47
C MET A 1 0.13 5.40 -8.71
N CYS A 2 -0.70 6.45 -8.63
CA CYS A 2 -2.05 6.35 -8.09
C CYS A 2 -3.03 7.29 -8.82
N PHE A 3 -4.32 7.13 -8.53
CA PHE A 3 -5.40 7.86 -9.18
C PHE A 3 -6.12 8.76 -8.15
N THR A 4 -6.61 9.92 -8.59
CA THR A 4 -7.43 10.82 -7.74
C THR A 4 -8.87 10.33 -7.58
N SER A 5 -9.38 9.63 -8.59
CA SER A 5 -10.74 9.08 -8.67
C SER A 5 -10.70 7.82 -9.55
N PRO A 6 -11.80 7.08 -9.74
CA PRO A 6 -11.81 5.93 -10.66
C PRO A 6 -11.29 6.33 -12.05
N PRO A 7 -10.51 5.48 -12.75
CA PRO A 7 -9.90 5.80 -14.05
C PRO A 7 -10.92 6.09 -15.16
N THR A 8 -12.19 5.75 -14.95
CA THR A 8 -13.32 6.07 -15.82
C THR A 8 -13.84 7.50 -15.63
N SER A 9 -13.54 8.15 -14.50
CA SER A 9 -14.00 9.49 -14.17
C SER A 9 -13.34 10.55 -15.07
N PRO A 10 -14.09 11.51 -15.63
CA PRO A 10 -13.53 12.51 -16.55
C PRO A 10 -12.50 13.44 -15.90
N ASP A 11 -12.57 13.62 -14.58
CA ASP A 11 -11.67 14.42 -13.76
C ASP A 11 -10.53 13.62 -13.12
N CYS A 12 -10.38 12.35 -13.49
CA CYS A 12 -9.31 11.50 -12.96
C CYS A 12 -7.94 12.02 -13.41
N ILE A 13 -7.06 12.20 -12.42
CA ILE A 13 -5.65 12.52 -12.61
C ILE A 13 -4.84 11.32 -12.13
N VAL A 14 -3.87 10.90 -12.93
CA VAL A 14 -2.87 9.91 -12.55
C VAL A 14 -1.65 10.64 -12.02
N PHE A 15 -1.17 10.20 -10.87
CA PHE A 15 0.05 10.70 -10.24
C PHE A 15 1.14 9.63 -10.26
N GLY A 16 2.33 10.02 -10.71
CA GLY A 16 3.55 9.24 -10.74
C GLY A 16 4.61 9.85 -9.84
N LEU A 17 5.43 8.99 -9.25
CA LEU A 17 6.68 9.36 -8.59
C LEU A 17 7.80 8.62 -9.30
N SER A 18 8.88 9.32 -9.60
CA SER A 18 10.13 8.74 -10.04
C SER A 18 11.29 9.19 -9.17
N THR A 19 12.30 8.35 -9.08
CA THR A 19 13.52 8.61 -8.33
C THR A 19 14.69 8.26 -9.23
N PHE A 20 15.09 9.17 -10.10
CA PHE A 20 16.25 8.96 -10.96
C PHE A 20 17.57 9.28 -10.24
N SER A 21 17.54 10.06 -9.14
CA SER A 21 18.72 10.36 -8.33
C SER A 21 18.43 10.39 -6.82
N ASP A 22 19.50 10.38 -6.03
CA ASP A 22 19.43 10.55 -4.57
C ASP A 22 19.14 12.01 -4.14
N ASP A 23 19.18 12.96 -5.07
CA ASP A 23 19.08 14.41 -4.80
C ASP A 23 17.71 15.02 -5.15
N TYR A 24 16.95 14.38 -6.05
CA TYR A 24 15.66 14.90 -6.54
C TYR A 24 14.53 13.89 -6.36
N VAL A 25 13.33 14.40 -6.13
CA VAL A 25 12.08 13.65 -6.29
C VAL A 25 11.37 14.24 -7.49
N ASP A 26 11.11 13.38 -8.48
CA ASP A 26 10.40 13.78 -9.69
C ASP A 26 8.96 13.32 -9.56
N THR A 27 8.04 14.24 -9.76
CA THR A 27 6.61 13.96 -9.76
C THR A 27 6.06 14.16 -11.16
N GLY A 28 5.05 13.38 -11.49
CA GLY A 28 4.34 13.48 -12.75
C GLY A 28 2.84 13.46 -12.52
N THR A 29 2.12 14.30 -13.23
CA THR A 29 0.65 14.23 -13.30
C THR A 29 0.20 14.14 -14.75
N ILE A 30 -0.85 13.38 -15.00
CA ILE A 30 -1.50 13.33 -16.31
C ILE A 30 -3.01 13.23 -16.12
N GLU A 31 -3.73 14.10 -16.82
CA GLU A 31 -5.19 14.08 -16.86
C GLU A 31 -5.69 12.99 -17.80
N ARG A 32 -6.85 12.42 -17.49
CA ARG A 32 -7.49 11.42 -18.33
C ARG A 32 -7.66 11.91 -19.77
N GLY A 33 -7.19 11.11 -20.72
CA GLY A 33 -7.30 11.39 -22.16
C GLY A 33 -6.22 12.32 -22.72
N LYS A 34 -5.29 12.80 -21.89
CA LYS A 34 -4.08 13.49 -22.34
C LYS A 34 -2.96 12.48 -22.61
N THR A 35 -1.97 12.91 -23.39
CA THR A 35 -0.76 12.13 -23.73
C THR A 35 0.48 12.62 -22.99
N ASP A 36 0.52 13.90 -22.67
CA ASP A 36 1.70 14.54 -22.08
C ASP A 36 1.60 14.58 -20.56
N TRP A 37 2.69 14.17 -19.92
CA TRP A 37 2.84 14.28 -18.46
C TRP A 37 3.30 15.69 -18.10
N ASN A 38 2.63 16.29 -17.11
CA ASN A 38 3.16 17.46 -16.42
C ASN A 38 4.16 16.99 -15.36
N LEU A 39 5.44 17.24 -15.62
CA LEU A 39 6.57 16.80 -14.79
C LEU A 39 7.08 17.97 -13.94
N GLU A 40 7.37 17.69 -12.67
CA GLU A 40 7.93 18.66 -11.73
C GLU A 40 9.06 18.01 -10.92
N GLU A 41 10.16 18.74 -10.74
CA GLU A 41 11.34 18.27 -10.00
C GLU A 41 11.46 19.02 -8.66
N TYR A 42 11.69 18.26 -7.59
CA TYR A 42 11.82 18.80 -6.24
C TYR A 42 13.17 18.44 -5.64
N TYR A 43 13.96 19.45 -5.29
CA TYR A 43 15.20 19.27 -4.55
C TYR A 43 14.90 18.66 -3.17
N LYS A 44 15.55 17.54 -2.87
CA LYS A 44 15.63 17.04 -1.49
C LYS A 44 16.59 17.99 -0.76
N ASN A 45 16.05 19.03 -0.14
CA ASN A 45 16.82 19.90 0.76
C ASN A 45 17.45 19.06 1.91
N GLU A 46 17.95 19.68 2.98
CA GLU A 46 18.63 19.03 4.13
C GLU A 46 17.94 17.74 4.67
N THR A 47 16.64 17.58 4.43
CA THR A 47 15.87 16.36 4.67
C THR A 47 15.93 15.39 3.48
N ARG A 48 17.02 14.60 3.39
CA ARG A 48 17.15 13.46 2.44
C ARG A 48 15.84 12.65 2.40
N PHE A 49 15.18 12.45 1.26
CA PHE A 49 13.95 11.66 1.15
C PHE A 49 14.11 10.61 0.05
N ARG A 50 13.98 9.32 0.38
CA ARG A 50 14.12 8.25 -0.62
C ARG A 50 12.79 7.50 -0.76
N PRO A 51 11.93 7.88 -1.72
CA PRO A 51 10.64 7.25 -1.92
C PRO A 51 10.77 5.74 -2.00
N SER A 52 9.83 5.04 -1.37
CA SER A 52 9.61 3.64 -1.64
C SER A 52 9.13 3.45 -3.09
N THR A 53 9.42 2.30 -3.70
CA THR A 53 8.87 1.95 -5.02
C THR A 53 7.36 1.66 -4.99
N ARG A 54 6.78 1.65 -3.78
CA ARG A 54 5.39 1.28 -3.51
C ARG A 54 4.45 2.44 -3.84
N THR A 55 3.20 2.08 -4.12
CA THR A 55 2.21 3.01 -4.67
C THR A 55 1.90 4.19 -3.72
N PRO A 56 1.98 5.45 -4.20
CA PRO A 56 1.50 6.60 -3.45
C PRO A 56 -0.02 6.53 -3.24
N VAL A 57 -0.56 7.36 -2.36
CA VAL A 57 -1.99 7.41 -2.03
C VAL A 57 -2.51 8.82 -2.22
N PHE A 58 -3.61 8.97 -2.95
CA PHE A 58 -4.36 10.23 -2.98
C PHE A 58 -5.32 10.26 -1.79
N HIS A 59 -5.25 11.32 -0.98
CA HIS A 59 -6.07 11.46 0.21
C HIS A 59 -6.37 12.92 0.50
N LYS A 60 -7.63 13.27 0.71
CA LYS A 60 -8.06 14.64 1.09
C LYS A 60 -7.41 15.74 0.23
N GLY A 61 -7.32 15.53 -1.08
CA GLY A 61 -6.80 16.52 -2.04
C GLY A 61 -5.28 16.60 -2.14
N SER A 62 -4.53 15.67 -1.55
CA SER A 62 -3.06 15.64 -1.62
C SER A 62 -2.56 14.24 -1.89
N PHE A 63 -1.36 14.13 -2.46
CA PHE A 63 -0.72 12.84 -2.70
C PHE A 63 0.31 12.56 -1.62
N TYR A 64 0.33 11.33 -1.13
CA TYR A 64 1.18 10.89 -0.03
C TYR A 64 2.06 9.74 -0.49
N CYS A 65 3.32 9.79 -0.10
CA CYS A 65 4.26 8.68 -0.26
C CYS A 65 5.09 8.51 1.00
N ILE A 66 5.61 7.30 1.19
CA ILE A 66 6.46 6.97 2.33
C ILE A 66 7.86 6.60 1.82
N ASP A 67 8.87 7.03 2.55
CA ASP A 67 10.27 6.77 2.23
C ASP A 67 10.79 5.52 2.97
N LEU A 68 11.99 5.07 2.61
CA LEU A 68 12.61 3.88 3.22
C LEU A 68 12.91 4.01 4.72
N ALA A 69 12.89 5.23 5.28
CA ALA A 69 13.05 5.51 6.70
C ALA A 69 11.70 5.79 7.41
N GLY A 70 10.57 5.72 6.69
CA GLY A 70 9.24 5.99 7.22
C GLY A 70 8.86 7.47 7.31
N LYS A 71 9.59 8.36 6.62
CA LYS A 71 9.18 9.77 6.43
C LYS A 71 8.04 9.84 5.41
N VAL A 72 7.21 10.88 5.51
CA VAL A 72 6.05 11.06 4.63
C VAL A 72 6.29 12.26 3.73
N GLY A 73 6.33 12.03 2.43
CA GLY A 73 6.31 13.07 1.41
C GLY A 73 4.88 13.39 1.06
N ILE A 74 4.55 14.68 1.01
CA ILE A 74 3.22 15.18 0.68
C ILE A 74 3.35 16.12 -0.51
N PHE A 75 2.60 15.83 -1.56
CA PHE A 75 2.46 16.66 -2.74
C PHE A 75 1.09 17.34 -2.76
N TYR A 76 1.09 18.66 -2.88
CA TYR A 76 -0.09 19.53 -2.89
C TYR A 76 -0.36 20.01 -4.33
N PRO A 77 -1.17 19.30 -5.13
CA PRO A 77 -1.37 19.64 -6.54
C PRO A 77 -1.96 21.04 -6.75
N ASN A 78 -2.75 21.52 -5.79
CA ASN A 78 -3.48 22.80 -5.87
C ASN A 78 -2.79 23.96 -5.15
N ASN A 79 -1.55 23.79 -4.65
CA ASN A 79 -0.81 24.85 -3.97
C ASN A 79 0.22 25.48 -4.93
N SER A 80 0.13 26.78 -5.19
CA SER A 80 1.06 27.48 -6.09
C SER A 80 2.39 27.84 -5.45
N GLU A 81 2.45 27.96 -4.12
CA GLU A 81 3.64 28.46 -3.40
C GLU A 81 4.54 27.33 -2.92
N ASN A 82 3.95 26.26 -2.37
CA ASN A 82 4.70 25.09 -1.91
C ASN A 82 3.96 23.80 -2.21
N LYS A 83 4.39 23.14 -3.29
CA LYS A 83 3.81 21.89 -3.77
C LYS A 83 4.35 20.64 -3.07
N TRP A 84 5.44 20.73 -2.32
CA TRP A 84 6.10 19.56 -1.74
C TRP A 84 6.57 19.80 -0.31
N THR A 85 6.23 18.87 0.60
CA THR A 85 6.79 18.88 1.94
C THR A 85 7.10 17.47 2.43
N VAL A 86 8.05 17.36 3.34
CA VAL A 86 8.42 16.10 3.98
C VAL A 86 8.12 16.22 5.47
N LEU A 87 7.17 15.42 5.95
CA LEU A 87 7.00 15.20 7.36
C LEU A 87 8.08 14.22 7.82
N THR A 88 9.04 14.75 8.58
CA THR A 88 10.04 13.91 9.21
C THR A 88 9.42 13.15 10.37
N ARG A 89 9.75 11.87 10.50
CA ARG A 89 9.35 11.09 11.66
C ARG A 89 9.99 11.73 12.90
N LEU A 90 9.22 12.47 13.71
CA LEU A 90 9.71 13.08 14.97
C LEU A 90 9.98 12.05 16.07
N THR A 91 10.38 10.82 15.73
CA THR A 91 10.75 9.84 16.74
C THR A 91 12.22 9.99 17.08
N LYS A 92 12.51 10.47 18.29
CA LYS A 92 13.80 10.28 18.99
C LYS A 92 14.25 8.82 19.08
N ARG A 93 13.37 7.87 18.74
CA ARG A 93 13.74 6.47 18.54
C ARG A 93 14.49 6.38 17.23
N ARG A 94 15.82 6.25 17.32
CA ARG A 94 16.61 5.53 16.33
C ARG A 94 15.84 4.24 16.01
N CYS A 95 15.13 4.19 14.88
CA CYS A 95 14.68 2.92 14.37
C CYS A 95 15.96 2.20 13.93
N GLU A 96 16.57 1.45 14.84
CA GLU A 96 17.68 0.51 14.56
C GLU A 96 17.24 -0.64 13.63
N ARG A 97 16.02 -0.58 13.08
CA ARG A 97 15.35 -1.65 12.33
C ARG A 97 15.16 -1.22 10.90
N VAL A 98 15.70 -2.00 9.96
CA VAL A 98 15.57 -1.73 8.54
C VAL A 98 14.14 -2.05 8.10
N ILE A 99 13.44 -1.06 7.55
CA ILE A 99 12.14 -1.26 6.90
C ILE A 99 12.39 -1.99 5.58
N ARG A 100 11.88 -3.21 5.44
CA ARG A 100 12.02 -4.02 4.21
C ARG A 100 10.91 -3.74 3.22
N GLN A 101 9.69 -3.55 3.73
CA GLN A 101 8.53 -3.20 2.93
C GLN A 101 7.70 -2.18 3.69
N ASN A 102 7.13 -1.22 2.97
CA ASN A 102 6.25 -0.21 3.52
C ASN A 102 5.09 0.00 2.55
N PHE A 103 3.91 0.26 3.08
CA PHE A 103 2.70 0.50 2.29
C PHE A 103 1.91 1.60 2.93
N LEU A 104 1.29 2.46 2.13
CA LEU A 104 0.33 3.45 2.60
C LEU A 104 -1.08 3.01 2.22
N VAL A 105 -2.02 3.21 3.14
CA VAL A 105 -3.44 2.90 2.94
C VAL A 105 -4.27 4.06 3.45
N ALA A 106 -5.17 4.59 2.61
CA ALA A 106 -6.21 5.53 3.06
C ALA A 106 -7.40 4.74 3.60
N VAL A 107 -7.83 5.04 4.83
CA VAL A 107 -8.92 4.34 5.52
C VAL A 107 -9.73 5.36 6.33
N ASP A 108 -11.04 5.44 6.11
CA ASP A 108 -11.97 6.27 6.88
C ASP A 108 -11.52 7.72 7.13
N GLY A 109 -10.94 8.37 6.12
CA GLY A 109 -10.45 9.75 6.24
C GLY A 109 -9.07 9.87 6.91
N GLU A 110 -8.39 8.76 7.17
CA GLU A 110 -7.08 8.67 7.80
C GLU A 110 -6.05 7.98 6.90
N LEU A 111 -4.78 8.07 7.26
CA LEU A 111 -3.67 7.41 6.57
C LEU A 111 -2.97 6.44 7.52
N LEU A 112 -2.83 5.21 7.06
CA LEU A 112 -2.14 4.13 7.76
C LEU A 112 -0.88 3.75 6.98
N ALA A 113 0.20 3.45 7.70
CA ALA A 113 1.36 2.76 7.19
C ALA A 113 1.36 1.31 7.67
N VAL A 114 1.56 0.38 6.73
CA VAL A 114 1.90 -1.01 7.03
C VAL A 114 3.41 -1.17 6.81
N LEU A 115 4.15 -1.43 7.89
CA LEU A 115 5.61 -1.52 7.89
C LEU A 115 6.04 -2.95 8.20
N ASN A 116 6.77 -3.57 7.29
CA ASN A 116 7.41 -4.87 7.50
C ASN A 116 8.90 -4.65 7.78
N HIS A 117 9.31 -4.91 9.02
CA HIS A 117 10.68 -4.75 9.48
C HIS A 117 11.50 -6.03 9.32
N ASP A 118 12.82 -5.88 9.25
CA ASP A 118 13.81 -6.97 9.23
C ASP A 118 13.71 -7.97 10.40
N ASN A 119 13.30 -7.50 11.59
CA ASN A 119 12.99 -8.33 12.75
C ASN A 119 11.66 -9.09 12.62
N ARG A 120 11.07 -9.09 11.42
CA ARG A 120 9.94 -9.94 11.00
C ARG A 120 8.63 -9.55 11.66
N LYS A 121 8.54 -8.37 12.26
CA LYS A 121 7.30 -7.81 12.81
C LYS A 121 6.65 -6.89 11.79
N VAL A 122 5.39 -7.16 11.46
CA VAL A 122 4.54 -6.21 10.75
C VAL A 122 3.93 -5.26 11.78
N MET A 123 4.06 -3.97 11.51
CA MET A 123 3.48 -2.89 12.30
C MET A 123 2.49 -2.11 11.45
N VAL A 124 1.35 -1.76 12.04
CA VAL A 124 0.36 -0.88 11.42
C VAL A 124 0.26 0.36 12.28
N GLU A 125 0.59 1.50 11.69
CA GLU A 125 0.66 2.79 12.38
C GLU A 125 -0.18 3.83 11.63
N ARG A 126 -0.88 4.70 12.37
CA ARG A 126 -1.67 5.82 11.85
C ARG A 126 -0.84 7.10 11.86
N LEU A 127 -0.96 7.91 10.81
CA LEU A 127 -0.31 9.20 10.72
C LEU A 127 -1.07 10.24 11.56
N ASP A 128 -0.46 10.73 12.63
CA ASP A 128 -0.80 11.98 13.29
C ASP A 128 -0.21 13.13 12.47
N ARG A 129 -1.04 13.76 11.64
CA ARG A 129 -0.62 14.86 10.77
C ARG A 129 -0.21 16.11 11.55
N THR A 130 -0.80 16.37 12.71
CA THR A 130 -0.50 17.55 13.53
C THR A 130 0.93 17.49 14.04
N ASN A 131 1.38 16.30 14.45
CA ASN A 131 2.70 16.10 15.02
C ASN A 131 3.70 15.42 14.05
N GLY A 132 3.28 15.04 12.84
CA GLY A 132 4.12 14.29 11.89
C GLY A 132 4.60 12.94 12.43
N GLN A 133 3.79 12.27 13.26
CA GLN A 133 4.18 11.05 13.97
C GLN A 133 3.30 9.85 13.62
N TRP A 134 3.91 8.67 13.64
CA TRP A 134 3.20 7.40 13.49
C TRP A 134 2.77 6.86 14.85
N LYS A 135 1.48 6.53 14.99
CA LYS A 135 0.89 5.96 16.22
C LYS A 135 0.40 4.53 15.96
N PRO A 136 0.77 3.54 16.78
CA PRO A 136 0.33 2.15 16.58
C PRO A 136 -1.20 2.02 16.59
N VAL A 137 -1.72 1.14 15.74
CA VAL A 137 -3.14 0.75 15.69
C VAL A 137 -3.32 -0.65 16.29
N GLN A 138 -4.19 -0.77 17.29
CA GLN A 138 -4.48 -2.05 17.94
C GLN A 138 -5.67 -2.77 17.29
N ASP A 139 -6.73 -2.02 17.04
CA ASP A 139 -7.95 -2.49 16.38
C ASP A 139 -8.32 -1.49 15.28
N LEU A 140 -8.77 -2.03 14.15
CA LEU A 140 -9.20 -1.26 12.99
C LEU A 140 -10.64 -1.61 12.57
N GLY A 141 -11.20 -2.75 13.00
CA GLY A 141 -12.47 -3.26 12.46
C GLY A 141 -12.46 -3.45 10.94
N LYS A 142 -11.27 -3.65 10.36
CA LYS A 142 -11.07 -3.79 8.91
C LYS A 142 -9.91 -4.73 8.60
N ILE A 143 -9.95 -5.30 7.40
CA ILE A 143 -8.85 -6.05 6.81
C ILE A 143 -8.11 -5.13 5.85
N LEU A 144 -6.77 -5.15 5.90
CA LEU A 144 -5.92 -4.41 4.97
C LEU A 144 -5.39 -5.36 3.89
N TYR A 145 -5.51 -4.95 2.63
CA TYR A 145 -4.90 -5.62 1.49
C TYR A 145 -3.79 -4.73 0.95
N VAL A 146 -2.56 -5.22 0.96
CA VAL A 146 -1.39 -4.43 0.55
C VAL A 146 -0.58 -5.17 -0.49
N SER A 147 -0.14 -4.46 -1.53
CA SER A 147 0.69 -4.98 -2.60
C SER A 147 1.54 -3.85 -3.22
N HIS A 148 2.38 -4.18 -4.20
CA HIS A 148 3.17 -3.15 -4.88
C HIS A 148 2.28 -2.14 -5.63
N GLY A 149 1.28 -2.64 -6.37
CA GLY A 149 0.42 -1.84 -7.25
C GLY A 149 -0.80 -1.20 -6.59
N ALA A 150 -1.35 -1.82 -5.55
CA ALA A 150 -2.56 -1.32 -4.89
C ALA A 150 -2.60 -1.67 -3.40
N CYS A 151 -3.18 -0.76 -2.62
CA CYS A 151 -3.48 -0.98 -1.22
C CYS A 151 -4.89 -0.46 -0.90
N PHE A 152 -5.70 -1.24 -0.20
CA PHE A 152 -7.05 -0.86 0.22
C PHE A 152 -7.45 -1.54 1.53
N ALA A 153 -8.59 -1.13 2.08
CA ALA A 153 -9.18 -1.71 3.28
C ALA A 153 -10.63 -2.16 3.01
N GLU A 154 -11.05 -3.19 3.73
CA GLU A 154 -12.42 -3.73 3.69
C GLU A 154 -12.97 -3.86 5.11
N ASP A 155 -14.26 -3.56 5.28
CA ASP A 155 -14.93 -3.68 6.57
C ASP A 155 -14.94 -5.12 7.09
N ALA A 156 -14.59 -5.29 8.36
CA ALA A 156 -14.54 -6.61 8.97
C ALA A 156 -14.94 -6.57 10.45
N LYS A 157 -15.73 -7.55 10.88
CA LYS A 157 -16.10 -7.72 12.30
C LYS A 157 -15.01 -8.48 13.07
N ILE A 158 -13.76 -8.02 13.00
CA ILE A 158 -12.59 -8.66 13.61
C ILE A 158 -11.95 -7.73 14.64
N LYS A 159 -11.64 -8.26 15.82
CA LYS A 159 -10.96 -7.53 16.91
C LYS A 159 -9.44 -7.64 16.78
N ASN A 160 -8.85 -6.91 15.84
CA ASN A 160 -7.40 -6.68 15.65
C ASN A 160 -7.16 -6.21 14.22
N VAL A 161 -5.92 -5.86 13.91
CA VAL A 161 -5.52 -5.61 12.51
C VAL A 161 -5.13 -6.92 11.83
N VAL A 162 -5.71 -7.16 10.67
CA VAL A 162 -5.36 -8.26 9.76
C VAL A 162 -4.84 -7.67 8.46
N VAL A 163 -3.73 -8.18 7.96
CA VAL A 163 -3.08 -7.68 6.74
C VAL A 163 -2.81 -8.83 5.78
N TYR A 164 -3.36 -8.74 4.58
CA TYR A 164 -3.05 -9.61 3.45
C TYR A 164 -1.94 -9.02 2.60
N PHE A 165 -0.86 -9.79 2.44
CA PHE A 165 0.24 -9.54 1.51
C PHE A 165 0.08 -10.47 0.30
N PRO A 166 0.70 -10.18 -0.86
CA PRO A 166 0.78 -11.11 -1.98
C PRO A 166 1.76 -12.26 -1.67
N LYS A 167 1.49 -12.99 -0.57
CA LYS A 167 2.29 -14.06 -0.01
C LYS A 167 1.47 -15.34 0.11
N PHE A 168 2.13 -16.47 -0.17
CA PHE A 168 1.49 -17.77 -0.31
C PHE A 168 2.34 -18.87 0.30
N ARG A 169 1.69 -19.97 0.67
CA ARG A 169 2.33 -21.24 0.97
C ARG A 169 1.55 -22.33 0.27
N ASP A 170 2.21 -23.14 -0.54
CA ASP A 170 1.56 -24.24 -1.27
C ASP A 170 0.36 -23.75 -2.13
N ASN A 171 0.50 -22.57 -2.74
CA ASN A 171 -0.56 -21.82 -3.47
C ASN A 171 -1.76 -21.35 -2.62
N ILE A 172 -1.70 -21.46 -1.30
CA ILE A 172 -2.71 -20.97 -0.38
C ILE A 172 -2.29 -19.57 0.11
N GLY A 173 -3.22 -18.62 0.05
CA GLY A 173 -3.01 -17.26 0.55
C GLY A 173 -2.76 -17.24 2.05
N VAL A 174 -1.92 -16.31 2.50
CA VAL A 174 -1.66 -16.08 3.92
C VAL A 174 -1.98 -14.64 4.34
N PHE A 175 -2.28 -14.45 5.62
CA PHE A 175 -2.47 -13.14 6.22
C PHE A 175 -1.65 -13.00 7.49
N TYR A 176 -1.28 -11.77 7.83
CA TYR A 176 -0.65 -11.46 9.11
C TYR A 176 -1.68 -10.92 10.10
N SER A 177 -1.73 -11.49 11.30
CA SER A 177 -2.52 -10.96 12.42
C SER A 177 -1.63 -10.20 13.40
N THR A 178 -1.96 -8.94 13.68
CA THR A 178 -1.23 -8.15 14.70
C THR A 178 -1.48 -8.65 16.12
N ASN A 179 -2.60 -9.34 16.36
CA ASN A 179 -2.91 -9.95 17.66
C ASN A 179 -1.93 -11.07 17.99
N THR A 180 -1.73 -12.01 17.05
CA THR A 180 -0.81 -13.14 17.26
C THR A 180 0.64 -12.81 16.94
N GLY A 181 0.88 -11.75 16.15
CA GLY A 181 2.20 -11.40 15.61
C GLY A 181 2.75 -12.46 14.65
N LYS A 182 1.87 -13.08 13.84
CA LYS A 182 2.21 -14.20 12.95
C LYS A 182 1.45 -14.11 11.63
N TYR A 183 2.04 -14.71 10.60
CA TYR A 183 1.36 -15.14 9.38
C TYR A 183 0.55 -16.40 9.65
N HIS A 184 -0.64 -16.49 9.09
CA HIS A 184 -1.54 -17.64 9.14
C HIS A 184 -2.03 -17.95 7.72
N SER A 185 -2.30 -19.22 7.46
CA SER A 185 -2.97 -19.62 6.22
C SER A 185 -4.47 -19.34 6.30
N VAL A 186 -5.08 -19.05 5.15
CA VAL A 186 -6.55 -18.99 5.01
C VAL A 186 -7.17 -20.38 5.21
N VAL A 187 -6.44 -21.44 4.87
CA VAL A 187 -6.88 -22.85 4.97
C VAL A 187 -5.85 -23.67 5.73
N GLY A 188 -6.31 -24.49 6.69
CA GLY A 188 -5.47 -25.34 7.54
C GLY A 188 -4.79 -24.59 8.69
N ASP A 189 -3.89 -25.28 9.39
CA ASP A 189 -3.35 -24.83 10.69
C ASP A 189 -1.96 -24.17 10.60
N PHE A 190 -1.53 -23.78 9.40
CA PHE A 190 -0.23 -23.13 9.24
C PHE A 190 -0.20 -21.78 9.97
N SER A 191 0.81 -21.59 10.82
CA SER A 191 1.21 -20.26 11.29
C SER A 191 2.72 -20.12 11.40
N SER A 192 3.25 -18.95 11.05
CA SER A 192 4.68 -18.64 11.18
C SER A 192 4.89 -17.22 11.66
N LYS A 193 5.92 -17.01 12.49
CA LYS A 193 6.36 -15.64 12.86
C LYS A 193 7.04 -14.91 11.70
N THR A 194 7.33 -15.59 10.59
CA THR A 194 8.23 -15.09 9.55
C THR A 194 7.67 -15.39 8.17
N SER A 195 8.10 -14.63 7.17
CA SER A 195 7.69 -14.86 5.77
C SER A 195 8.74 -15.59 4.93
N TYR A 196 9.77 -16.22 5.51
CA TYR A 196 10.81 -16.89 4.71
C TYR A 196 10.34 -18.18 4.05
N GLU A 197 9.37 -18.86 4.66
CA GLU A 197 8.74 -20.06 4.12
C GLU A 197 7.58 -19.73 3.17
N LEU A 198 7.42 -18.46 2.80
CA LEU A 198 6.32 -17.99 1.97
C LEU A 198 6.85 -17.58 0.60
N ASP A 199 6.17 -18.02 -0.45
CA ASP A 199 6.32 -17.48 -1.78
C ASP A 199 5.72 -16.07 -1.81
N GLU A 200 6.39 -15.12 -2.49
CA GLU A 200 5.91 -13.74 -2.61
C GLU A 200 5.93 -13.28 -4.07
N ILE A 201 4.85 -12.62 -4.51
CA ILE A 201 4.81 -11.91 -5.79
C ILE A 201 5.18 -10.44 -5.52
N THR A 202 6.46 -10.11 -5.67
CA THR A 202 7.06 -8.88 -5.13
C THR A 202 6.85 -7.63 -5.98
N GLU A 203 6.95 -7.73 -7.30
CA GLU A 203 7.05 -6.55 -8.20
C GLU A 203 5.79 -6.29 -9.02
N PHE A 204 5.08 -7.34 -9.43
CA PHE A 204 3.93 -7.24 -10.34
C PHE A 204 2.63 -7.81 -9.76
N GLY A 205 2.61 -8.09 -8.46
CA GLY A 205 1.40 -8.53 -7.76
C GLY A 205 0.55 -7.32 -7.39
N THR A 206 -0.74 -7.36 -7.76
CA THR A 206 -1.72 -6.35 -7.32
C THR A 206 -2.97 -6.99 -6.77
N TRP A 207 -3.41 -6.52 -5.59
CA TRP A 207 -4.74 -6.83 -5.11
C TRP A 207 -5.78 -6.10 -5.96
N ILE A 208 -6.86 -6.78 -6.28
CA ILE A 208 -8.03 -6.22 -6.97
C ILE A 208 -9.24 -6.51 -6.12
N MET A 209 -9.88 -5.45 -5.65
CA MET A 209 -11.24 -5.54 -5.13
C MET A 209 -12.17 -5.80 -6.33
N PRO A 210 -12.89 -6.93 -6.39
CA PRO A 210 -13.85 -7.13 -7.46
C PRO A 210 -14.98 -6.10 -7.35
N ASN A 211 -15.45 -5.63 -8.50
CA ASN A 211 -16.61 -4.76 -8.55
C ASN A 211 -17.87 -5.61 -8.36
N LEU A 212 -18.54 -5.50 -7.20
CA LEU A 212 -19.71 -6.32 -6.88
C LEU A 212 -20.93 -6.04 -7.79
N ASP A 213 -20.96 -4.92 -8.50
CA ASP A 213 -22.05 -4.60 -9.43
C ASP A 213 -22.10 -5.52 -10.67
N ILE A 214 -21.06 -6.33 -10.91
CA ILE A 214 -20.97 -7.26 -12.05
C ILE A 214 -21.30 -8.71 -11.64
N ALA A 215 -21.44 -9.00 -10.34
CA ALA A 215 -21.68 -10.35 -9.83
C ALA A 215 -23.14 -10.55 -9.36
N LEU A 216 -24.10 -10.20 -10.23
CA LEU A 216 -25.42 -10.82 -10.21
C LEU A 216 -25.47 -11.74 -11.42
N GLU A 217 -25.75 -13.02 -11.17
CA GLU A 217 -25.72 -14.16 -12.11
C GLU A 217 -24.36 -14.87 -12.27
N GLU A 218 -23.98 -15.69 -11.27
CA GLU A 218 -23.92 -17.15 -11.40
C GLU A 218 -23.12 -17.80 -10.24
N GLN A 219 -23.82 -18.66 -9.49
CA GLN A 219 -23.31 -19.70 -8.59
C GLN A 219 -22.63 -19.27 -7.27
N LEU A 220 -23.48 -18.98 -6.29
CA LEU A 220 -23.21 -19.10 -4.86
C LEU A 220 -22.93 -20.57 -4.49
N GLY A 221 -21.65 -20.91 -4.35
CA GLY A 221 -21.18 -22.20 -3.83
C GLY A 221 -19.66 -22.18 -3.63
N ASP A 222 -19.23 -22.18 -2.37
CA ASP A 222 -17.85 -22.18 -1.85
C ASP A 222 -16.97 -20.92 -2.09
N CYS A 223 -16.81 -20.13 -1.02
CA CYS A 223 -15.80 -19.08 -0.89
C CYS A 223 -14.39 -19.60 -1.24
N LYS A 224 -13.79 -19.09 -2.31
CA LYS A 224 -12.37 -19.27 -2.61
C LYS A 224 -11.75 -17.93 -3.01
N LEU A 225 -10.69 -17.52 -2.30
CA LEU A 225 -9.77 -16.51 -2.78
C LEU A 225 -9.29 -16.94 -4.18
N LYS A 226 -9.74 -16.26 -5.23
CA LYS A 226 -9.38 -16.67 -6.60
C LYS A 226 -8.10 -15.96 -6.98
N ILE A 227 -7.00 -16.70 -6.87
CA ILE A 227 -5.67 -16.26 -7.31
C ILE A 227 -5.54 -16.66 -8.78
N SER A 228 -5.43 -15.67 -9.67
CA SER A 228 -5.06 -15.93 -11.07
C SER A 228 -3.61 -15.52 -11.24
N VAL A 229 -2.70 -16.50 -11.22
CA VAL A 229 -1.28 -16.28 -11.57
C VAL A 229 -1.13 -16.52 -13.06
N THR A 230 -0.82 -15.47 -13.81
CA THR A 230 -0.59 -15.56 -15.26
C THR A 230 0.90 -15.33 -15.55
N HIS A 231 1.46 -16.09 -16.48
CA HIS A 231 2.84 -15.93 -16.92
C HIS A 231 2.85 -15.18 -18.24
N PHE A 232 3.59 -14.06 -18.32
CA PHE A 232 3.80 -13.34 -19.57
C PHE A 232 5.27 -12.92 -19.69
N GLY A 233 5.93 -13.29 -20.79
CA GLY A 233 7.32 -12.91 -21.06
C GLY A 233 8.34 -13.34 -19.99
N GLY A 234 8.10 -14.44 -19.27
CA GLY A 234 8.99 -14.92 -18.18
C GLY A 234 8.71 -14.29 -16.80
N TYR A 235 7.77 -13.35 -16.69
CA TYR A 235 7.36 -12.72 -15.43
C TYR A 235 6.05 -13.33 -14.90
N ARG A 236 5.96 -13.46 -13.56
CA ARG A 236 4.73 -13.88 -12.85
C ARG A 236 3.89 -12.66 -12.51
N PHE A 237 2.70 -12.60 -13.09
CA PHE A 237 1.67 -11.60 -12.77
C PHE A 237 0.63 -12.25 -11.86
N GLY A 238 0.40 -11.67 -10.68
CA GLY A 238 -0.61 -12.14 -9.74
C GLY A 238 -1.79 -11.18 -9.73
N LEU A 239 -2.93 -11.63 -10.25
CA LEU A 239 -4.22 -10.97 -10.03
C LEU A 239 -4.87 -11.61 -8.81
N PHE A 240 -5.07 -10.84 -7.75
CA PHE A 240 -5.68 -11.36 -6.53
C PHE A 240 -7.07 -10.76 -6.37
N SER A 241 -8.11 -11.59 -6.51
CA SER A 241 -9.50 -11.18 -6.32
C SER A 241 -10.09 -11.83 -5.08
N LEU A 242 -10.76 -11.01 -4.27
CA LEU A 242 -11.56 -11.46 -3.13
C LEU A 242 -12.98 -11.76 -3.60
N CYS A 243 -13.31 -13.01 -3.87
CA CYS A 243 -14.71 -13.38 -4.00
C CYS A 243 -15.37 -13.23 -2.62
N ALA A 244 -16.28 -12.27 -2.46
CA ALA A 244 -17.14 -12.16 -1.29
C ALA A 244 -18.18 -13.30 -1.28
N PRO A 245 -18.71 -13.69 -0.10
CA PRO A 245 -19.76 -14.71 0.02
C PRO A 245 -21.05 -14.34 -0.68
#